data_AF-A0A9D4TKW1-F1
#
_entry.id   AF-A0A9D4TKW1-F1
#
_cell.length_a   1.000
_cell.length_b   1.000
_cell.length_c   1.000
_cell.angle_alpha   90.00
_cell.angle_beta   90.00
_cell.angle_gamma   90.00
#
_symmetry.space_group_name_H-M   'P 1'
#
loop_
_entity.id
_entity.type
_entity.pdbx_description
1 polymer ?
#
loop_
_entity_poly.entity_id
_entity_poly.type
_entity_poly.pdbx_seq_one_letter_code
_entity_poly.pdbx_strand_id
1 'polypeptide(L)'
;MVAAAYHYSAPASCNLRAAGNCSAAGARRWPQTSNASHSPPRCRRRHRQPAVSLFGFGSKSSPGSEQAAATPPQDGPLLIPFTPIQKTADYSLRLFNPYPVAEVEYFRRDEGFLVLGSYMSGNNAASARCRETQPMVMSYSPDGSKKMAVAIVLRGNEGDSALPPAPGNSDVQLGIAGGEVVAARQFEGNATQEACERCRKQLLAVLQRDGLSLAEAEAGGYFRLAQYGPLHSLSTRVNEIWLAVKLG
;
A
#
# COMPACT_ATOMS: atom_id res chain seq x y z
N MET A 1 31.40 23.98 9.34
CA MET A 1 32.23 23.17 8.42
C MET A 1 32.73 21.94 9.15
N VAL A 2 32.05 20.80 9.01
CA VAL A 2 32.61 19.46 9.25
C VAL A 2 31.90 18.56 8.25
N ALA A 3 32.63 18.11 7.23
CA ALA A 3 32.14 17.21 6.19
C ALA A 3 32.36 15.76 6.65
N ALA A 4 31.29 14.98 6.73
CA ALA A 4 31.37 13.54 6.95
C ALA A 4 31.48 12.84 5.59
N ALA A 5 32.63 12.21 5.34
CA ALA A 5 32.88 11.43 4.15
C ALA A 5 32.23 10.04 4.27
N TYR A 6 31.35 9.71 3.32
CA TYR A 6 30.82 8.37 3.15
C TYR A 6 31.80 7.52 2.34
N HIS A 7 32.28 6.41 2.92
CA HIS A 7 33.05 5.39 2.22
C HIS A 7 32.10 4.36 1.59
N TYR A 8 32.12 4.29 0.26
CA TYR A 8 31.42 3.29 -0.54
C TYR A 8 32.39 2.14 -0.84
N SER A 9 32.07 0.91 -0.39
CA SER A 9 32.83 -0.31 -0.73
C SER A 9 32.03 -1.14 -1.73
N ALA A 10 32.55 -1.25 -2.95
CA ALA A 10 32.06 -2.16 -3.98
C ALA A 10 32.71 -3.54 -3.86
N PRO A 11 31.98 -4.66 -3.99
CA PRO A 11 32.60 -5.94 -4.24
C PRO A 11 32.81 -6.20 -5.73
N ALA A 12 33.90 -6.91 -5.98
CA ALA A 12 34.59 -7.11 -7.25
C ALA A 12 33.81 -7.92 -8.29
N SER A 13 33.99 -7.50 -9.54
CA SER A 13 33.76 -8.26 -10.76
C SER A 13 34.67 -9.48 -10.84
N CYS A 14 34.10 -10.67 -11.03
CA CYS A 14 34.84 -11.86 -11.45
C CYS A 14 34.23 -12.40 -12.76
N ASN A 15 35.00 -12.25 -13.84
CA ASN A 15 34.78 -12.87 -15.14
C ASN A 15 35.40 -14.27 -15.11
N LEU A 16 34.68 -15.31 -15.55
CA LEU A 16 35.28 -16.52 -16.10
C LEU A 16 34.37 -17.17 -17.15
N ARG A 17 35.05 -17.68 -18.17
CA ARG A 17 34.59 -17.96 -19.53
C ARG A 17 33.85 -19.30 -19.71
N ALA A 18 33.02 -19.26 -20.74
CA ALA A 18 32.56 -20.29 -21.67
C ALA A 18 33.21 -21.69 -21.71
N ALA A 19 32.33 -22.70 -21.76
CA ALA A 19 32.28 -23.89 -22.65
C ALA A 19 31.02 -24.68 -22.22
N GLY A 20 30.20 -25.35 -23.03
CA GLY A 20 30.12 -25.66 -24.44
C GLY A 20 28.96 -26.67 -24.61
N ASN A 21 28.15 -26.48 -25.64
CA ASN A 21 27.36 -27.42 -26.44
C ASN A 21 26.59 -28.65 -25.86
N CYS A 22 25.41 -28.82 -26.49
CA CYS A 22 24.75 -30.04 -26.95
C CYS A 22 23.56 -30.63 -26.15
N SER A 23 22.42 -30.54 -26.85
CA SER A 23 21.46 -31.63 -27.14
C SER A 23 20.36 -32.01 -26.15
N ALA A 24 19.15 -31.66 -26.61
CA ALA A 24 18.07 -32.58 -26.98
C ALA A 24 17.12 -33.14 -25.91
N ALA A 25 15.85 -33.11 -26.33
CA ALA A 25 14.77 -34.06 -26.04
C ALA A 25 14.18 -34.07 -24.62
N GLY A 26 12.90 -33.70 -24.54
CA GLY A 26 12.12 -33.91 -23.32
C GLY A 26 10.70 -33.35 -23.34
N ALA A 27 9.99 -33.43 -24.46
CA ALA A 27 8.55 -33.19 -24.47
C ALA A 27 7.84 -34.25 -23.60
N ARG A 28 7.33 -33.86 -22.43
CA ARG A 28 6.39 -34.68 -21.65
C ARG A 28 5.02 -34.01 -21.66
N ARG A 29 4.18 -34.56 -22.54
CA ARG A 29 2.73 -34.36 -22.64
C ARG A 29 2.08 -35.30 -21.61
N TRP A 30 1.25 -34.78 -20.72
CA TRP A 30 0.36 -35.53 -19.83
C TRP A 30 -1.00 -34.79 -19.77
N PRO A 31 -2.11 -35.49 -19.44
CA PRO A 31 -3.19 -35.68 -20.37
C PRO A 31 -4.40 -34.78 -20.08
N GLN A 32 -5.15 -34.52 -21.15
CA GLN A 32 -6.48 -33.94 -21.12
C GLN A 32 -7.44 -34.88 -20.38
N THR A 33 -8.07 -34.39 -19.33
CA THR A 33 -9.31 -34.98 -18.81
C THR A 33 -10.48 -34.08 -19.20
N SER A 34 -11.52 -34.76 -19.66
CA SER A 34 -12.70 -34.25 -20.33
C SER A 34 -13.74 -33.67 -19.37
N ASN A 35 -14.48 -32.71 -19.93
CA ASN A 35 -15.81 -32.20 -19.58
C ASN A 35 -16.67 -33.07 -18.64
N ALA A 36 -17.23 -32.42 -17.62
CA ALA A 36 -18.55 -32.74 -17.10
C ALA A 36 -19.31 -31.44 -16.78
N SER A 37 -20.17 -31.07 -17.72
CA SER A 37 -21.22 -30.06 -17.59
C SER A 37 -22.15 -30.39 -16.42
N HIS A 38 -22.28 -29.48 -15.46
CA HIS A 38 -23.38 -29.48 -14.50
C HIS A 38 -24.16 -28.18 -14.63
N SER A 39 -25.35 -28.29 -15.23
CA SER A 39 -26.35 -27.23 -15.32
C SER A 39 -26.95 -26.92 -13.94
N PRO A 40 -27.20 -25.64 -13.60
CA PRO A 40 -27.80 -25.27 -12.33
C PRO A 40 -29.35 -25.43 -12.36
N PRO A 41 -29.99 -25.90 -11.28
CA PRO A 41 -31.44 -25.88 -11.18
C PRO A 41 -31.99 -24.49 -10.84
N ARG A 42 -32.70 -23.94 -11.82
CA ARG A 42 -33.95 -23.14 -11.77
C ARG A 42 -34.22 -22.21 -10.56
N CYS A 43 -34.21 -20.92 -10.89
CA CYS A 43 -34.89 -19.83 -10.21
C CYS A 43 -36.34 -20.15 -9.83
N ARG A 44 -36.70 -19.97 -8.54
CA ARG A 44 -38.07 -19.75 -8.11
C ARG A 44 -38.27 -18.27 -7.76
N ARG A 45 -38.93 -17.56 -8.68
CA ARG A 45 -39.62 -16.29 -8.42
C ARG A 45 -40.60 -16.48 -7.26
N ARG A 46 -40.47 -15.68 -6.20
CA ARG A 46 -41.57 -15.43 -5.26
C ARG A 46 -41.95 -13.96 -5.28
N HIS A 47 -43.25 -13.79 -5.53
CA HIS A 47 -44.15 -12.65 -5.41
C HIS A 47 -43.62 -11.33 -4.83
N ARG A 48 -43.70 -10.29 -5.66
CA ARG A 48 -43.99 -8.90 -5.28
C ARG A 48 -45.45 -8.80 -4.85
N GLN A 49 -45.72 -8.11 -3.74
CA GLN A 49 -46.96 -7.38 -3.49
C GLN A 49 -46.67 -6.09 -2.68
N PRO A 50 -47.58 -5.10 -2.72
CA PRO A 50 -47.23 -3.69 -2.90
C PRO A 50 -47.20 -2.84 -1.62
N ALA A 51 -46.84 -1.58 -1.84
CA ALA A 51 -46.72 -0.48 -0.90
C ALA A 51 -47.96 -0.25 -0.01
N VAL A 52 -47.69 0.23 1.21
CA VAL A 52 -48.61 1.04 1.99
C VAL A 52 -47.81 2.18 2.62
N SER A 53 -47.90 3.36 2.01
CA SER A 53 -47.63 4.63 2.68
C SER A 53 -48.90 5.05 3.40
N LEU A 54 -48.84 5.27 4.71
CA LEU A 54 -49.92 5.92 5.45
C LEU A 54 -49.33 6.84 6.52
N PHE A 55 -49.75 8.10 6.46
CA PHE A 55 -49.54 9.20 7.43
C PHE A 55 -48.11 9.78 7.49
N GLY A 56 -47.89 11.09 7.50
CA GLY A 56 -48.82 12.21 7.62
C GLY A 56 -48.09 13.39 8.26
N PHE A 57 -48.50 14.59 7.85
CA PHE A 57 -48.29 15.89 8.50
C PHE A 57 -46.89 16.52 8.47
N GLY A 58 -46.86 17.67 7.80
CA GLY A 58 -45.70 18.52 7.66
C GLY A 58 -45.28 19.21 8.95
N SER A 59 -44.03 19.65 8.94
CA SER A 59 -43.54 20.72 9.80
C SER A 59 -42.54 21.58 9.03
N LYS A 60 -42.85 22.88 9.10
CA LYS A 60 -42.12 24.11 8.80
C LYS A 60 -40.64 23.98 8.38
N SER A 61 -40.34 24.51 7.20
CA SER A 61 -39.00 24.91 6.77
C SER A 61 -38.50 26.09 7.60
N SER A 62 -37.48 25.88 8.43
CA SER A 62 -36.64 26.95 8.98
C SER A 62 -35.53 27.29 7.97
N PRO A 63 -35.20 28.58 7.75
CA PRO A 63 -34.10 28.95 6.87
C PRO A 63 -32.76 28.89 7.61
N GLY A 64 -31.73 28.44 6.89
CA GLY A 64 -30.35 28.86 7.10
C GLY A 64 -29.63 28.33 8.36
N SER A 65 -29.32 27.04 8.39
CA SER A 65 -28.07 26.60 9.03
C SER A 65 -27.01 26.50 7.94
N GLU A 66 -26.16 27.52 7.87
CA GLU A 66 -24.87 27.47 7.20
C GLU A 66 -24.14 26.21 7.70
N GLN A 67 -24.03 25.20 6.84
CA GLN A 67 -23.30 23.97 7.11
C GLN A 67 -21.82 24.35 7.25
N ALA A 68 -21.43 24.69 8.48
CA ALA A 68 -20.05 24.61 8.90
C ALA A 68 -19.54 23.22 8.49
N ALA A 69 -18.49 23.20 7.66
CA ALA A 69 -17.87 21.98 7.19
C ALA A 69 -17.65 21.05 8.40
N ALA A 70 -18.30 19.88 8.38
CA ALA A 70 -18.21 18.93 9.46
C ALA A 70 -16.72 18.62 9.71
N THR A 71 -16.26 18.85 10.94
CA THR A 71 -14.96 18.38 11.40
C THR A 71 -14.90 16.88 11.12
N PRO A 72 -13.88 16.37 10.41
CA PRO A 72 -13.81 14.95 10.10
C PRO A 72 -13.79 14.14 11.41
N PRO A 73 -14.40 12.94 11.43
CA PRO A 73 -14.46 12.10 12.63
C PRO A 73 -13.06 11.88 13.19
N GLN A 74 -12.85 12.14 14.49
CA GLN A 74 -11.55 11.97 15.13
C GLN A 74 -11.16 10.49 15.36
N ASP A 75 -12.10 9.56 15.17
CA ASP A 75 -11.98 8.14 15.54
C ASP A 75 -11.56 7.21 14.38
N GLY A 76 -11.10 7.76 13.25
CA GLY A 76 -10.60 6.99 12.12
C GLY A 76 -9.07 7.02 11.98
N PRO A 77 -8.49 6.05 11.23
CA PRO A 77 -7.08 6.12 10.87
C PRO A 77 -6.81 7.36 10.03
N LEU A 78 -5.73 8.07 10.35
CA LEU A 78 -5.29 9.25 9.62
C LEU A 78 -4.68 8.84 8.28
N LEU A 79 -5.19 9.38 7.18
CA LEU A 79 -4.60 9.16 5.87
C LEU A 79 -3.36 10.03 5.67
N ILE A 80 -2.31 9.47 5.07
CA ILE A 80 -1.13 10.25 4.73
C ILE A 80 -1.49 11.26 3.64
N PRO A 81 -1.26 12.57 3.87
CA PRO A 81 -1.61 13.59 2.89
C PRO A 81 -0.71 13.49 1.66
N PHE A 82 -1.29 13.78 0.49
CA PHE A 82 -0.57 13.92 -0.76
C PHE A 82 -1.19 15.02 -1.62
N THR A 83 -0.40 15.60 -2.49
CA THR A 83 -0.87 16.52 -3.53
C THR A 83 -1.22 15.68 -4.77
N PRO A 84 -2.48 15.66 -5.24
CA PRO A 84 -2.84 14.99 -6.48
C PRO A 84 -2.20 15.73 -7.66
N ILE A 85 -1.48 14.99 -8.51
CA ILE A 85 -0.88 15.55 -9.74
C ILE A 85 -1.78 15.23 -10.93
N GLN A 86 -2.18 13.97 -11.06
CA GLN A 86 -3.00 13.49 -12.16
C GLN A 86 -3.81 12.28 -11.73
N LYS A 87 -5.00 12.12 -12.30
CA LYS A 87 -5.79 10.89 -12.17
C LYS A 87 -6.26 10.46 -13.56
N THR A 88 -5.96 9.22 -13.92
CA THR A 88 -6.47 8.56 -15.12
C THR A 88 -7.47 7.48 -14.74
N ALA A 89 -8.03 6.77 -15.73
CA ALA A 89 -8.81 5.57 -15.46
C ALA A 89 -7.96 4.42 -14.90
N ASP A 90 -6.64 4.45 -15.12
CA ASP A 90 -5.73 3.34 -14.82
C ASP A 90 -4.92 3.51 -13.52
N TYR A 91 -4.59 4.75 -13.15
CA TYR A 91 -3.79 5.08 -11.97
C TYR A 91 -3.95 6.54 -11.57
N SER A 92 -3.39 6.89 -10.41
CA SER A 92 -3.24 8.29 -9.97
C SER A 92 -1.79 8.60 -9.69
N LEU A 93 -1.31 9.76 -10.15
CA LEU A 93 -0.04 10.36 -9.75
C LEU A 93 -0.26 11.24 -8.53
N ARG A 94 0.56 11.00 -7.49
CA ARG A 94 0.46 11.67 -6.20
C ARG A 94 1.86 12.12 -5.77
N LEU A 95 2.01 13.37 -5.38
CA LEU A 95 3.20 13.85 -4.69
C LEU A 95 3.00 13.67 -3.19
N PHE A 96 3.79 12.82 -2.56
CA PHE A 96 3.83 12.71 -1.11
C PHE A 96 4.91 13.66 -0.59
N ASN A 97 4.55 14.54 0.35
CA ASN A 97 5.56 15.29 1.10
C ASN A 97 6.39 14.32 1.96
N PRO A 98 7.62 14.66 2.35
CA PRO A 98 8.38 13.84 3.31
C PRO A 98 7.63 13.70 4.64
N TYR A 99 7.56 12.50 5.19
CA TYR A 99 6.95 12.22 6.50
C TYR A 99 7.74 11.15 7.28
N PRO A 100 7.76 11.23 8.62
CA PRO A 100 8.44 10.23 9.44
C PRO A 100 7.72 8.89 9.42
N VAL A 101 8.50 7.81 9.39
CA VAL A 101 8.01 6.43 9.42
C VAL A 101 8.75 5.60 10.45
N ALA A 102 8.04 4.63 11.03
CA ALA A 102 8.63 3.50 11.72
C ALA A 102 8.60 2.30 10.76
N GLU A 103 9.73 1.65 10.60
CA GLU A 103 9.94 0.55 9.67
C GLU A 103 10.47 -0.69 10.38
N VAL A 104 10.10 -1.86 9.88
CA VAL A 104 10.64 -3.14 10.34
C VAL A 104 10.85 -4.06 9.15
N GLU A 105 11.97 -4.77 9.11
CA GLU A 105 12.14 -5.90 8.20
C GLU A 105 11.34 -7.10 8.72
N TYR A 106 10.63 -7.81 7.84
CA TYR A 106 9.75 -8.90 8.28
C TYR A 106 9.82 -10.12 7.36
N PHE A 107 9.69 -11.31 7.96
CA PHE A 107 9.47 -12.53 7.21
C PHE A 107 7.97 -12.85 7.13
N ARG A 108 7.29 -12.86 8.29
CA ARG A 108 5.83 -13.01 8.37
C ARG A 108 5.14 -11.68 8.59
N ARG A 109 4.01 -11.48 7.91
CA ARG A 109 3.33 -10.18 7.90
C ARG A 109 2.76 -9.82 9.29
N ASP A 110 2.23 -10.81 10.01
CA ASP A 110 1.71 -10.67 11.37
C ASP A 110 2.76 -10.20 12.37
N GLU A 111 4.00 -10.70 12.28
CA GLU A 111 5.12 -10.27 13.12
C GLU A 111 5.42 -8.78 12.91
N GLY A 112 5.54 -8.35 11.65
CA GLY A 112 5.78 -6.94 11.32
C GLY A 112 4.69 -6.01 11.87
N PHE A 113 3.42 -6.41 11.77
CA PHE A 113 2.31 -5.64 12.33
C PHE A 113 2.36 -5.56 13.85
N LEU A 114 2.69 -6.65 14.54
CA LEU A 114 2.77 -6.67 16.00
C LEU A 114 3.92 -5.77 16.49
N VAL A 115 5.08 -5.83 15.84
CA VAL A 115 6.24 -5.01 16.19
C VAL A 115 5.95 -3.52 16.00
N LEU A 116 5.43 -3.13 14.83
CA LEU A 116 5.06 -1.73 14.58
C LEU A 116 3.89 -1.28 15.46
N GLY A 117 2.88 -2.13 15.66
CA GLY A 117 1.74 -1.84 16.53
C GLY A 117 2.17 -1.60 17.98
N SER A 118 3.15 -2.35 18.47
CA SER A 118 3.75 -2.15 19.80
C SER A 118 4.44 -0.79 19.90
N TYR A 119 5.26 -0.41 18.91
CA TYR A 119 5.87 0.92 18.84
C TYR A 119 4.82 2.04 18.87
N MET A 120 3.79 1.94 18.01
CA MET A 120 2.71 2.92 17.91
C MET A 120 1.87 3.01 19.20
N SER A 121 1.82 1.95 20.00
CA SER A 121 1.05 1.88 21.24
C SER A 121 1.82 2.34 22.49
N GLY A 122 3.10 2.71 22.33
CA GLY A 122 3.92 3.25 23.42
C GLY A 122 5.18 2.46 23.75
N ASN A 123 5.54 1.42 23.00
CA ASN A 123 6.84 0.76 23.16
C ASN A 123 7.97 1.58 22.50
N ASN A 124 8.19 2.78 23.04
CA ASN A 124 9.20 3.74 22.63
C ASN A 124 9.69 4.48 23.89
N ALA A 125 10.84 5.16 23.79
CA ALA A 125 11.52 5.78 24.93
C ALA A 125 10.68 6.82 25.68
N ALA A 126 9.67 7.41 25.03
CA ALA A 126 8.78 8.41 25.62
C ALA A 126 7.47 7.81 26.18
N SER A 127 7.24 6.50 26.05
CA SER A 127 5.93 5.87 26.29
C SER A 127 4.78 6.56 25.54
N ALA A 128 5.09 7.22 24.43
CA ALA A 128 4.16 8.06 23.70
C ALA A 128 3.30 7.22 22.75
N ARG A 129 2.00 7.50 22.69
CA ARG A 129 1.10 6.86 21.73
C ARG A 129 1.06 7.62 20.42
N CYS A 130 1.04 6.89 19.32
CA CYS A 130 0.83 7.43 18.00
C CYS A 130 -0.64 7.30 17.58
N ARG A 131 -1.08 8.13 16.64
CA ARG A 131 -2.34 7.92 15.91
C ARG A 131 -2.17 6.74 14.97
N GLU A 132 -3.25 6.00 14.78
CA GLU A 132 -3.32 5.04 13.68
C GLU A 132 -3.30 5.79 12.36
N THR A 133 -2.45 5.35 11.43
CA THR A 133 -2.32 5.96 10.10
C THR A 133 -2.52 4.93 8.99
N GLN A 134 -2.93 5.38 7.82
CA GLN A 134 -3.04 4.56 6.61
C GLN A 134 -2.47 5.26 5.38
N PRO A 135 -1.91 4.50 4.42
CA PRO A 135 -1.87 3.02 4.39
C PRO A 135 -0.79 2.41 5.29
N MET A 136 -0.88 1.11 5.56
CA MET A 136 0.32 0.33 5.88
C MET A 136 1.06 0.08 4.57
N VAL A 137 2.33 0.46 4.52
CA VAL A 137 3.16 0.26 3.33
C VAL A 137 4.07 -0.94 3.53
N MET A 138 4.04 -1.86 2.57
CA MET A 138 5.00 -2.96 2.49
C MET A 138 5.86 -2.79 1.24
N SER A 139 7.16 -2.81 1.44
CA SER A 139 8.18 -2.63 0.42
C SER A 139 8.79 -3.98 0.06
N TYR A 140 8.94 -4.24 -1.23
CA TYR A 140 9.48 -5.48 -1.76
C TYR A 140 10.68 -5.18 -2.65
N SER A 141 11.84 -5.69 -2.25
CA SER A 141 13.09 -5.50 -2.97
C SER A 141 13.42 -6.70 -3.88
N PRO A 142 14.20 -6.49 -4.96
CA PRO A 142 14.60 -7.57 -5.87
C PRO A 142 15.42 -8.68 -5.21
N ASP A 143 16.13 -8.37 -4.13
CA ASP A 143 16.90 -9.33 -3.33
C ASP A 143 16.03 -10.23 -2.43
N GLY A 144 14.70 -10.00 -2.42
CA GLY A 144 13.74 -10.75 -1.62
C GLY A 144 13.49 -10.16 -0.23
N SER A 145 14.21 -9.11 0.17
CA SER A 145 13.96 -8.41 1.43
C SER A 145 12.60 -7.71 1.42
N LYS A 146 11.97 -7.67 2.60
CA LYS A 146 10.63 -7.11 2.80
C LYS A 146 10.64 -6.19 4.01
N LYS A 147 10.19 -4.96 3.82
CA LYS A 147 10.01 -4.00 4.91
C LYS A 147 8.57 -3.58 5.05
N MET A 148 8.11 -3.40 6.27
CA MET A 148 6.81 -2.82 6.57
C MET A 148 7.03 -1.47 7.21
N ALA A 149 6.22 -0.48 6.83
CA ALA A 149 6.31 0.88 7.31
C ALA A 149 4.93 1.44 7.68
N VAL A 150 4.92 2.22 8.75
CA VAL A 150 3.78 3.02 9.21
C VAL A 150 4.23 4.46 9.42
N ALA A 151 3.40 5.44 9.06
CA ALA A 151 3.72 6.82 9.35
C ALA A 151 3.56 7.13 10.83
N ILE A 152 4.42 8.01 11.33
CA ILE A 152 4.42 8.40 12.74
C ILE A 152 3.69 9.73 12.87
N VAL A 153 2.59 9.73 13.62
CA VAL A 153 1.90 10.94 14.05
C VAL A 153 1.64 10.80 15.54
N LEU A 154 2.32 11.59 16.38
CA LEU A 154 2.13 11.54 17.83
C LEU A 154 0.74 12.04 18.20
N ARG A 155 0.06 11.31 19.09
CA ARG A 155 -1.27 11.71 19.58
C ARG A 155 -1.12 12.94 20.48
N GLY A 156 -1.95 13.95 20.26
CA GLY A 156 -1.92 15.22 21.01
C GLY A 156 -0.81 16.18 20.58
N ASN A 157 -0.06 15.83 19.52
CA ASN A 157 0.90 16.75 18.89
C ASN A 157 0.74 16.74 17.36
N GLU A 158 -0.50 16.64 16.90
CA GLU A 158 -0.84 16.63 15.48
C GLU A 158 -0.44 17.97 14.82
N GLY A 159 0.64 17.96 14.05
CA GLY A 159 1.12 19.13 13.32
C GLY A 159 2.41 19.75 13.86
N ASP A 160 2.93 19.23 14.98
CA ASP A 160 4.22 19.67 15.52
C ASP A 160 5.34 18.78 14.98
N SER A 161 6.45 19.39 14.55
CA SER A 161 7.60 18.72 13.92
C SER A 161 8.48 17.98 14.93
N ALA A 162 7.89 17.45 16.01
CA ALA A 162 8.61 16.72 17.03
C ALA A 162 9.25 15.47 16.41
N LEU A 163 10.54 15.26 16.73
CA LEU A 163 11.24 14.07 16.31
C LEU A 163 10.55 12.82 16.88
N PRO A 164 10.38 11.74 16.09
CA PRO A 164 9.81 10.50 16.59
C PRO A 164 10.60 9.95 17.79
N PRO A 165 9.92 9.42 18.82
CA PRO A 165 10.59 8.84 19.98
C PRO A 165 11.38 7.60 19.55
N ALA A 166 12.56 7.42 20.16
CA ALA A 166 13.40 6.26 19.90
C ALA A 166 12.64 4.95 20.19
N PRO A 167 12.73 3.91 19.34
CA PRO A 167 12.02 2.66 19.56
C PRO A 167 12.51 1.90 20.77
N GLY A 168 11.61 1.19 21.47
CA GLY A 168 11.97 0.25 22.54
C GLY A 168 12.42 -1.12 22.03
N ASN A 169 12.11 -1.45 20.77
CA ASN A 169 12.56 -2.65 20.08
C ASN A 169 13.62 -2.28 19.03
N SER A 170 14.78 -2.95 19.06
CA SER A 170 15.90 -2.72 18.13
C SER A 170 15.60 -3.05 16.67
N ASP A 171 14.58 -3.87 16.40
CA ASP A 171 14.17 -4.23 15.04
C ASP A 171 13.44 -3.08 14.33
N VAL A 172 12.90 -2.12 15.11
CA VAL A 172 12.23 -0.95 14.56
C VAL A 172 13.26 0.10 14.21
N GLN A 173 13.23 0.53 12.96
CA GLN A 173 14.05 1.62 12.42
C GLN A 173 13.18 2.85 12.19
N LEU A 174 13.70 4.03 12.54
CA LEU A 174 13.07 5.29 12.19
C LEU A 174 13.61 5.79 10.86
N GLY A 175 12.72 6.26 10.00
CA GLY A 175 13.08 6.75 8.66
C GLY A 175 12.21 7.91 8.22
N ILE A 176 12.46 8.35 6.99
CA ILE A 176 11.64 9.33 6.28
C ILE A 176 11.18 8.68 4.98
N ALA A 177 9.88 8.71 4.71
CA ALA A 177 9.28 8.30 3.45
C ALA A 177 8.66 9.52 2.73
N GLY A 178 8.26 9.35 1.47
CA GLY A 178 7.74 10.45 0.65
C GLY A 178 8.85 11.31 0.04
N GLY A 179 8.55 12.56 -0.30
CA GLY A 179 9.45 13.42 -1.08
C GLY A 179 9.54 13.03 -2.56
N GLU A 180 8.54 12.31 -3.06
CA GLU A 180 8.56 11.65 -4.36
C GLU A 180 7.17 11.63 -5.02
N VAL A 181 7.16 11.50 -6.34
CA VAL A 181 5.93 11.30 -7.11
C VAL A 181 5.68 9.81 -7.27
N VAL A 182 4.51 9.35 -6.82
CA VAL A 182 4.10 7.95 -6.86
C VAL A 182 2.94 7.78 -7.83
N ALA A 183 3.09 6.82 -8.74
CA ALA A 183 1.98 6.24 -9.47
C ALA A 183 1.34 5.14 -8.63
N ALA A 184 0.06 5.32 -8.28
CA ALA A 184 -0.72 4.40 -7.47
C ALA A 184 -1.85 3.77 -8.31
N ARG A 185 -1.90 2.44 -8.35
CA ARG A 185 -2.99 1.67 -8.96
C ARG A 185 -3.70 0.81 -7.92
N GLN A 186 -5.00 1.03 -7.81
CA GLN A 186 -5.87 0.29 -6.90
C GLN A 186 -6.19 -1.11 -7.43
N PHE A 187 -6.30 -2.08 -6.52
CA PHE A 187 -6.91 -3.38 -6.78
C PHE A 187 -7.64 -3.89 -5.53
N GLU A 188 -8.64 -4.72 -5.76
CA GLU A 188 -9.47 -5.30 -4.70
C GLU A 188 -9.09 -6.75 -4.38
N GLY A 189 -9.50 -7.20 -3.20
CA GLY A 189 -9.32 -8.58 -2.75
C GLY A 189 -8.08 -8.77 -1.88
N ASN A 190 -7.63 -10.02 -1.78
CA ASN A 190 -6.47 -10.36 -0.98
C ASN A 190 -5.17 -9.97 -1.70
N ALA A 191 -4.28 -9.27 -1.01
CA ALA A 191 -2.96 -8.90 -1.51
C ALA A 191 -1.99 -10.10 -1.47
N THR A 192 -2.32 -11.16 -2.22
CA THR A 192 -1.41 -12.29 -2.49
C THR A 192 -0.27 -11.84 -3.39
N GLN A 193 0.79 -12.63 -3.48
CA GLN A 193 1.91 -12.33 -4.37
C GLN A 193 1.45 -12.20 -5.82
N GLU A 194 0.62 -13.12 -6.30
CA GLU A 194 0.13 -13.15 -7.67
C GLU A 194 -0.75 -11.94 -7.99
N ALA A 195 -1.57 -11.50 -7.02
CA ALA A 195 -2.41 -10.31 -7.17
C ALA A 195 -1.56 -9.04 -7.27
N CYS A 196 -0.56 -8.91 -6.39
CA CYS A 196 0.38 -7.78 -6.40
C CYS A 196 1.18 -7.73 -7.71
N GLU A 197 1.73 -8.86 -8.16
CA GLU A 197 2.49 -8.95 -9.41
C GLU A 197 1.63 -8.63 -10.63
N ARG A 198 0.38 -9.12 -10.67
CA ARG A 198 -0.56 -8.81 -11.76
C ARG A 198 -0.86 -7.31 -11.80
N CYS A 199 -1.17 -6.70 -10.66
CA CYS A 199 -1.44 -5.27 -10.59
C CYS A 199 -0.20 -4.44 -10.98
N ARG A 200 0.99 -4.83 -10.50
CA ARG A 200 2.26 -4.20 -10.86
C ARG A 200 2.53 -4.26 -12.36
N LYS A 201 2.36 -5.41 -13.01
CA LYS A 201 2.54 -5.57 -14.46
C LYS A 201 1.59 -4.66 -15.25
N GLN A 202 0.33 -4.56 -14.81
CA GLN A 202 -0.64 -3.66 -15.42
C GLN A 202 -0.23 -2.19 -15.26
N LEU A 203 0.22 -1.80 -14.06
CA LEU A 203 0.69 -0.43 -13.81
C LEU A 203 1.92 -0.09 -14.66
N LEU A 204 2.89 -0.99 -14.76
CA LEU A 204 4.06 -0.79 -15.62
C LEU A 204 3.68 -0.58 -17.10
N ALA A 205 2.76 -1.38 -17.62
CA ALA A 205 2.32 -1.27 -19.01
C ALA A 205 1.64 0.07 -19.32
N VAL A 206 0.79 0.57 -18.41
CA VAL A 206 0.11 1.86 -18.61
C VAL A 206 1.06 3.05 -18.41
N LEU A 207 2.02 2.97 -17.49
CA LEU A 207 3.04 4.01 -17.33
C LEU A 207 3.92 4.11 -18.58
N GLN A 208 4.33 2.97 -19.15
CA GLN A 208 5.09 2.93 -20.40
C GLN A 208 4.29 3.49 -21.57
N ARG A 209 3.01 3.11 -21.70
CA ARG A 209 2.08 3.65 -22.72
C ARG A 209 2.01 5.18 -22.63
N ASP A 210 1.98 5.72 -21.42
CA ASP A 210 1.81 7.15 -21.15
C ASP A 210 3.16 7.91 -21.14
N GLY A 211 4.28 7.24 -21.44
CA GLY A 211 5.60 7.87 -21.54
C GLY A 211 6.25 8.23 -20.19
N LEU A 212 5.76 7.67 -19.08
CA LEU A 212 6.31 7.91 -17.75
C LEU A 212 7.46 6.96 -17.41
N SER A 213 8.56 7.54 -16.92
CA SER A 213 9.74 6.77 -16.48
C SER A 213 9.69 6.50 -14.99
N LEU A 214 10.14 5.32 -14.58
CA LEU A 214 10.25 4.97 -13.16
C LEU A 214 11.43 5.68 -12.48
N ALA A 215 11.33 5.85 -11.17
CA ALA A 215 12.49 6.12 -10.34
C ALA A 215 13.48 4.94 -10.36
N GLU A 216 14.71 5.18 -9.91
CA GLU A 216 15.81 4.21 -10.04
C GLU A 216 15.54 2.89 -9.31
N ALA A 217 15.05 2.94 -8.07
CA ALA A 217 14.73 1.74 -7.31
C ALA A 217 13.64 0.90 -7.99
N GLU A 218 12.55 1.54 -8.41
CA GLU A 218 11.43 0.89 -9.10
C GLU A 218 11.83 0.31 -10.46
N ALA A 219 12.70 0.99 -11.21
CA ALA A 219 13.31 0.47 -12.43
C ALA A 219 14.17 -0.77 -12.13
N GLY A 220 14.86 -0.80 -10.99
CA GLY A 220 15.62 -1.95 -10.49
C GLY A 220 14.77 -3.11 -9.99
N GLY A 221 13.44 -2.96 -9.90
CA GLY A 221 12.53 -4.03 -9.55
C GLY A 221 11.83 -3.86 -8.21
N TYR A 222 12.13 -2.81 -7.46
CA TYR A 222 11.44 -2.45 -6.22
C TYR A 222 9.96 -2.09 -6.47
N PHE A 223 9.09 -2.39 -5.51
CA PHE A 223 7.72 -1.87 -5.51
C PHE A 223 7.14 -1.83 -4.11
N ARG A 224 6.06 -1.06 -3.96
CA ARG A 224 5.32 -0.92 -2.71
C ARG A 224 3.89 -1.41 -2.84
N LEU A 225 3.42 -2.10 -1.80
CA LEU A 225 2.02 -2.42 -1.57
C LEU A 225 1.50 -1.52 -0.45
N ALA A 226 0.54 -0.66 -0.76
CA ALA A 226 -0.18 0.15 0.21
C ALA A 226 -1.52 -0.52 0.54
N GLN A 227 -1.69 -0.94 1.79
CA GLN A 227 -2.88 -1.65 2.26
C GLN A 227 -3.70 -0.75 3.19
N TYR A 228 -4.97 -0.56 2.85
CA TYR A 228 -5.93 0.24 3.60
C TYR A 228 -6.93 -0.64 4.36
N GLY A 229 -7.54 -0.05 5.40
CA GLY A 229 -8.54 -0.71 6.23
C GLY A 229 -7.96 -1.58 7.37
N PRO A 230 -8.78 -1.91 8.38
CA PRO A 230 -8.35 -2.61 9.59
C PRO A 230 -7.91 -4.04 9.30
N LEU A 231 -6.78 -4.47 9.87
CA LEU A 231 -6.09 -5.76 9.63
C LEU A 231 -6.90 -7.02 9.95
N HIS A 232 -7.87 -6.92 10.85
CA HIS A 232 -8.71 -8.05 11.25
C HIS A 232 -10.10 -8.03 10.60
N SER A 233 -10.34 -7.10 9.66
CA SER A 233 -11.59 -7.08 8.91
C SER A 233 -11.64 -8.20 7.87
N LEU A 234 -12.77 -8.90 7.84
CA LEU A 234 -13.16 -9.83 6.78
C LEU A 234 -13.71 -9.11 5.53
N SER A 235 -13.79 -7.77 5.56
CA SER A 235 -14.23 -6.97 4.40
C SER A 235 -13.21 -7.00 3.27
N THR A 236 -13.68 -6.77 2.05
CA THR A 236 -12.79 -6.47 0.91
C THR A 236 -11.92 -5.26 1.26
N ARG A 237 -10.61 -5.42 1.07
CA ARG A 237 -9.65 -4.35 1.30
C ARG A 237 -9.41 -3.57 0.03
N VAL A 238 -9.16 -2.30 0.22
CA VAL A 238 -8.53 -1.46 -0.80
C VAL A 238 -7.02 -1.68 -0.67
N ASN A 239 -6.40 -2.18 -1.74
CA ASN A 239 -4.96 -2.27 -1.86
C ASN A 239 -4.52 -1.43 -3.04
N GLU A 240 -3.29 -0.92 -2.99
CA GLU A 240 -2.67 -0.22 -4.10
C GLU A 240 -1.26 -0.75 -4.33
N ILE A 241 -0.86 -0.84 -5.60
CA ILE A 241 0.55 -0.92 -5.97
C ILE A 241 1.05 0.49 -6.24
N TRP A 242 2.17 0.83 -5.62
CA TRP A 242 2.85 2.11 -5.72
C TRP A 242 4.20 1.91 -6.40
N LEU A 243 4.45 2.75 -7.41
CA LEU A 243 5.74 2.88 -8.08
C LEU A 243 6.12 4.35 -8.16
N ALA A 244 7.29 4.74 -7.65
CA ALA A 244 7.80 6.08 -7.89
C ALA A 244 8.16 6.30 -9.36
N VAL A 245 7.88 7.51 -9.83
CA VAL A 245 8.11 7.94 -11.20
C VAL A 245 8.93 9.23 -11.22
N LYS A 246 9.67 9.44 -12.32
CA LYS A 246 10.34 10.69 -12.62
C LYS A 246 9.41 11.55 -13.47
N LEU A 247 9.19 12.80 -13.06
CA LEU A 247 8.62 13.80 -13.94
C LEU A 247 9.76 14.31 -14.82
N GLY A 248 9.60 14.14 -16.14
CA GLY A 248 10.54 14.64 -17.14
C GLY A 248 10.46 16.15 -17.34
#